data_AF-A0A7C6X4S2-F1
#
_entry.id   AF-A0A7C6X4S2-F1
#
_cell.length_a   1.000
_cell.length_b   1.000
_cell.length_c   1.000
_cell.angle_alpha   90.00
_cell.angle_beta   90.00
_cell.angle_gamma   90.00
#
_symmetry.space_group_name_H-M   'P 1'
#
loop_
_entity.id
_entity.type
_entity.pdbx_description
1 polymer ?
#
loop_
_entity_poly.entity_id
_entity_poly.type
_entity_poly.pdbx_seq_one_letter_code
_entity_poly.pdbx_strand_id
1 'polypeptide(L)'
;MGTIIAEHGTVKYVVKGATYYVKENFAPSVQVFKAELHPRRWKGIPETFFSNGPVEKLVSILGLGRCNMVTVKLASDMELTPEEKEELTRLVGPTFYFSRSAQDYTLDRLPFDDPELATGYQTAFDILVRNWDDGEANMALVEGVPVWFDFGVSLDPRCQNVYRFIMKLEEARRLGRVSTIVSYFMDYTRRRSQILKRAVQSLQRIQQTEIRTAVRLSNVQIPAYFAEYVSHGLSNLLEDIDIIRGAFLRENVERRQTYIKNITV
;
A
#
# COMPACT_ATOMS: atom_id res chain seq x y z
N MET A 1 -0.31 29.05 -8.93
CA MET A 1 -1.13 29.02 -7.70
C MET A 1 -2.15 27.91 -7.86
N GLY A 2 -2.22 27.00 -6.89
CA GLY A 2 -3.25 25.97 -6.81
C GLY A 2 -4.48 26.48 -6.07
N THR A 3 -5.54 25.69 -6.09
CA THR A 3 -6.79 25.96 -5.38
C THR A 3 -6.97 24.93 -4.28
N ILE A 4 -7.14 25.39 -3.04
CA ILE A 4 -7.43 24.55 -1.88
C ILE A 4 -8.95 24.52 -1.67
N ILE A 5 -9.52 23.33 -1.54
CA ILE A 5 -10.96 23.11 -1.35
C ILE A 5 -11.13 22.19 -0.14
N ALA A 6 -11.88 22.63 0.87
CA ALA A 6 -12.16 21.85 2.07
C ALA A 6 -13.68 21.58 2.19
N GLU A 7 -14.08 20.32 2.04
CA GLU A 7 -15.49 19.92 2.02
C GLU A 7 -15.66 18.57 2.72
N HIS A 8 -16.67 18.47 3.60
CA HIS A 8 -17.06 17.21 4.25
C HIS A 8 -15.90 16.45 4.93
N GLY A 9 -14.98 17.18 5.59
CA GLY A 9 -13.81 16.61 6.25
C GLY A 9 -12.69 16.16 5.31
N THR A 10 -12.79 16.46 4.02
CA THR A 10 -11.77 16.17 3.01
C THR A 10 -11.15 17.46 2.49
N VAL A 11 -9.83 17.49 2.37
CA VAL A 11 -9.09 18.61 1.78
C VAL A 11 -8.53 18.20 0.43
N LYS A 12 -8.80 19.01 -0.59
CA LYS A 12 -8.31 18.85 -1.96
C LYS A 12 -7.40 20.01 -2.33
N TYR A 13 -6.37 19.72 -3.12
CA TYR A 13 -5.51 20.71 -3.75
C TYR A 13 -5.52 20.50 -5.26
N VAL A 14 -6.01 21.48 -6.00
CA VAL A 14 -6.11 21.46 -7.46
C VAL A 14 -5.01 22.31 -8.06
N VAL A 15 -4.13 21.72 -8.86
CA VAL A 15 -2.99 22.42 -9.45
C VAL A 15 -2.64 21.82 -10.81
N LYS A 16 -2.35 22.69 -11.80
CA LYS A 16 -1.91 22.29 -13.15
C LYS A 16 -2.79 21.19 -13.79
N GLY A 17 -4.12 21.27 -13.60
CA GLY A 17 -5.09 20.31 -14.14
C GLY A 17 -5.12 18.95 -13.44
N ALA A 18 -4.54 18.83 -12.25
CA ALA A 18 -4.60 17.65 -11.41
C ALA A 18 -5.17 17.98 -10.02
N THR A 19 -5.98 17.08 -9.50
CA THR A 19 -6.59 17.09 -8.18
C THR A 19 -5.83 16.15 -7.27
N TYR A 20 -5.47 16.61 -6.08
CA TYR A 20 -4.86 15.82 -5.04
C TYR A 20 -5.71 15.87 -3.77
N TYR A 21 -5.92 14.72 -3.14
CA TYR A 21 -6.39 14.63 -1.76
C TYR A 21 -5.21 14.85 -0.83
N VAL A 22 -5.37 15.78 0.11
CA VAL A 22 -4.34 16.13 1.08
C VAL A 22 -4.61 15.35 2.36
N LYS A 23 -3.66 14.49 2.73
CA LYS A 23 -3.77 13.60 3.89
C LYS A 23 -2.75 13.99 4.95
N GLU A 24 -3.15 13.93 6.22
CA GLU A 24 -2.24 14.18 7.34
C GLU A 24 -1.19 13.06 7.42
N ASN A 25 0.07 13.45 7.62
CA ASN A 25 1.15 12.50 7.85
C ASN A 25 1.28 12.21 9.36
N PHE A 26 0.67 11.13 9.83
CA PHE A 26 0.74 10.75 11.24
C PHE A 26 2.14 10.36 11.66
N ALA A 27 2.55 10.76 12.87
CA ALA A 27 3.77 10.26 13.48
C ALA A 27 3.67 8.73 13.71
N PRO A 28 4.78 7.97 13.63
CA PRO A 28 4.81 6.55 13.95
C PRO A 28 4.12 6.27 15.30
N SER A 29 3.20 5.31 15.35
CA SER A 29 2.38 5.02 16.53
C SER A 29 3.20 4.49 17.72
N VAL A 30 4.43 4.09 17.48
CA VAL A 30 5.40 3.75 18.52
C VAL A 30 6.68 4.52 18.19
N GLN A 31 7.02 5.51 19.01
CA GLN A 31 8.29 6.20 18.89
C GLN A 31 9.38 5.22 19.29
N VAL A 32 10.14 4.72 18.33
CA VAL A 32 11.49 4.28 18.65
C VAL A 32 12.20 5.51 19.17
N PHE A 33 12.58 5.49 20.43
CA PHE A 33 13.41 6.50 21.05
C PHE A 33 14.63 6.78 20.16
N LYS A 34 14.54 7.81 19.31
CA LYS A 34 15.67 8.36 18.54
C LYS A 34 16.85 8.71 19.46
N ALA A 35 16.60 8.85 20.76
CA ALA A 35 17.56 9.24 21.78
C ALA A 35 18.40 8.10 22.37
N GLU A 36 17.99 6.82 22.29
CA GLU A 36 18.59 5.80 23.18
C GLU A 36 19.55 4.81 22.53
N LEU A 37 19.58 4.67 21.19
CA LEU A 37 20.44 3.68 20.54
C LEU A 37 21.33 4.27 19.45
N HIS A 38 22.64 4.21 19.70
CA HIS A 38 23.70 4.57 18.77
C HIS A 38 23.49 3.85 17.41
N PRO A 39 23.62 4.52 16.25
CA PRO A 39 23.32 3.96 14.92
C PRO A 39 24.01 2.62 14.58
N ARG A 40 25.14 2.34 15.23
CA ARG A 40 25.91 1.08 15.08
C ARG A 40 25.37 -0.10 15.90
N ARG A 41 24.40 0.12 16.79
CA ARG A 41 23.79 -0.88 17.68
C ARG A 41 22.37 -1.26 17.30
N TRP A 42 21.87 -0.77 16.16
CA TRP A 42 20.57 -1.16 15.62
C TRP A 42 20.65 -2.61 15.14
N LYS A 43 20.50 -3.57 16.07
CA LYS A 43 20.27 -4.99 15.77
C LYS A 43 18.78 -5.23 15.90
N GLY A 44 18.09 -5.20 14.76
CA GLY A 44 16.64 -5.36 14.69
C GLY A 44 15.94 -4.01 14.51
N ILE A 45 14.96 -3.98 13.61
CA ILE A 45 14.09 -2.83 13.43
C ILE A 45 13.03 -2.93 14.52
N PRO A 46 12.83 -1.86 15.30
CA PRO A 46 11.75 -1.79 16.27
C PRO A 46 10.41 -2.09 15.60
N GLU A 47 9.54 -2.84 16.28
CA GLU A 47 8.18 -3.19 15.81
C GLU A 47 7.24 -1.98 15.85
N THR A 48 7.67 -0.87 15.26
CA THR A 48 6.99 0.41 15.26
C THR A 48 6.43 0.69 13.88
N PHE A 49 5.14 0.96 13.80
CA PHE A 49 4.49 1.28 12.54
C PHE A 49 4.98 2.64 12.03
N PHE A 50 5.54 2.68 10.83
CA PHE A 50 6.08 3.91 10.23
C PHE A 50 4.99 4.62 9.41
N SER A 51 4.57 5.79 9.91
CA SER A 51 3.99 6.97 9.22
C SER A 51 3.69 6.88 7.71
N ASN A 52 2.44 7.22 7.37
CA ASN A 52 1.77 6.93 6.09
C ASN A 52 2.36 7.67 4.86
N GLY A 53 2.70 8.95 4.92
CA GLY A 53 3.01 9.73 3.71
C GLY A 53 4.26 9.26 2.93
N PRO A 54 5.45 9.20 3.57
CA PRO A 54 6.65 8.67 2.95
C PRO A 54 6.53 7.20 2.52
N VAL A 55 5.84 6.37 3.31
CA VAL A 55 5.61 4.95 2.99
C VAL A 55 4.69 4.82 1.78
N GLU A 56 3.56 5.53 1.74
CA GLU A 56 2.66 5.55 0.58
C GLU A 56 3.36 6.07 -0.67
N LYS A 57 4.24 7.08 -0.55
CA LYS A 57 5.08 7.51 -1.68
C LYS A 57 6.02 6.41 -2.16
N LEU A 58 6.66 5.67 -1.25
CA LEU A 58 7.52 4.53 -1.63
C LEU A 58 6.72 3.47 -2.38
N VAL A 59 5.56 3.08 -1.85
CA VAL A 59 4.66 2.10 -2.46
C VAL A 59 4.19 2.58 -3.83
N SER A 60 3.74 3.83 -3.93
CA SER A 60 3.30 4.45 -5.18
C SER A 60 4.40 4.46 -6.26
N ILE A 61 5.66 4.75 -5.89
CA ILE A 61 6.79 4.71 -6.84
C ILE A 61 7.05 3.28 -7.31
N LEU A 62 7.04 2.29 -6.42
CA LEU A 62 7.34 0.89 -6.76
C LEU A 62 6.26 0.27 -7.66
N GLY A 63 5.00 0.63 -7.45
CA GLY A 63 3.88 0.15 -8.25
C GLY A 63 3.61 0.93 -9.54
N LEU A 64 4.25 2.09 -9.73
CA LEU A 64 4.11 2.90 -10.94
C LEU A 64 4.45 2.08 -12.19
N GLY A 65 3.55 2.08 -13.18
CA GLY A 65 3.68 1.30 -14.41
C GLY A 65 3.46 -0.21 -14.25
N ARG A 66 3.18 -0.67 -13.04
CA ARG A 66 2.97 -2.10 -12.71
C ARG A 66 1.63 -2.41 -12.09
N CYS A 67 0.93 -1.39 -11.59
CA CYS A 67 -0.36 -1.48 -10.93
C CYS A 67 -1.17 -0.23 -11.24
N ASN A 68 -2.50 -0.35 -11.25
CA ASN A 68 -3.39 0.78 -11.40
C ASN A 68 -3.48 1.51 -10.06
N MET A 69 -2.54 2.40 -9.80
CA MET A 69 -2.49 3.15 -8.54
C MET A 69 -2.20 4.61 -8.75
N VAL A 70 -2.66 5.41 -7.80
CA VAL A 70 -2.43 6.84 -7.83
C VAL A 70 -1.00 7.20 -7.44
N THR A 71 -0.49 8.26 -8.04
CA THR A 71 0.77 8.89 -7.63
C THR A 71 0.61 9.58 -6.28
N VAL A 72 1.58 9.35 -5.40
CA VAL A 72 1.68 10.03 -4.10
C VAL A 72 2.87 10.98 -4.10
N LYS A 73 2.66 12.19 -3.57
CA LYS A 73 3.66 13.26 -3.47
C LYS A 73 3.76 13.78 -2.04
N LEU A 74 4.97 14.10 -1.59
CA LEU A 74 5.18 14.84 -0.36
C LEU A 74 4.99 16.33 -0.62
N ALA A 75 4.78 17.10 0.45
CA ALA A 75 4.74 18.55 0.35
C ALA A 75 6.00 19.16 -0.29
N SER A 76 7.17 18.53 -0.13
CA SER A 76 8.42 18.98 -0.77
C SER A 76 8.44 18.78 -2.29
N ASP A 77 7.60 17.90 -2.84
CA ASP A 77 7.48 17.68 -4.29
C ASP A 77 6.43 18.61 -4.93
N MET A 78 5.74 19.38 -4.10
CA MET A 78 4.73 20.34 -4.49
C MET A 78 5.35 21.74 -4.41
N GLU A 79 5.25 22.52 -5.48
CA GLU A 79 5.71 23.91 -5.54
C GLU A 79 4.72 24.84 -4.79
N LEU A 80 4.46 24.54 -3.51
CA LEU A 80 3.51 25.26 -2.68
C LEU A 80 4.05 26.66 -2.37
N THR A 81 3.18 27.67 -2.47
CA THR A 81 3.52 28.99 -1.92
C THR A 81 3.49 28.94 -0.38
N PRO A 82 4.14 29.89 0.32
CA PRO A 82 4.05 29.99 1.78
C PRO A 82 2.61 30.03 2.30
N GLU A 83 1.73 30.76 1.61
CA GLU A 83 0.31 30.93 1.97
C GLU A 83 -0.46 29.61 1.79
N GLU A 84 -0.23 28.89 0.67
CA GLU A 84 -0.83 27.58 0.43
C GLU A 84 -0.39 26.57 1.50
N LYS A 85 0.90 26.61 1.87
CA LYS A 85 1.45 25.73 2.90
C LYS A 85 0.87 26.04 4.28
N GLU A 86 0.72 27.31 4.63
CA GLU A 86 0.12 27.75 5.90
C GLU A 86 -1.34 27.30 5.99
N GLU A 87 -2.11 27.51 4.92
CA GLU A 87 -3.52 27.11 4.86
C GLU A 87 -3.69 25.59 4.96
N LEU A 88 -2.90 24.80 4.23
CA LEU A 88 -2.93 23.34 4.34
C LEU A 88 -2.49 22.86 5.73
N THR A 89 -1.53 23.55 6.34
CA THR A 89 -1.11 23.25 7.72
C THR A 89 -2.26 23.45 8.70
N ARG A 90 -3.04 24.52 8.52
CA ARG A 90 -4.22 24.82 9.34
C ARG A 90 -5.34 23.82 9.15
N LEU A 91 -5.59 23.38 7.91
CA LEU A 91 -6.71 22.50 7.56
C LEU A 91 -6.45 21.02 7.83
N VAL A 92 -5.20 20.56 7.62
CA VAL A 92 -4.86 19.13 7.62
C VAL A 92 -3.97 18.76 8.80
N GLY A 93 -3.03 19.62 9.18
CA GLY A 93 -2.05 19.35 10.23
C GLY A 93 -0.63 19.75 9.84
N PRO A 94 0.34 19.64 10.77
CA PRO A 94 1.70 20.18 10.60
C PRO A 94 2.51 19.49 9.49
N THR A 95 2.18 18.26 9.16
CA THR A 95 2.83 17.49 8.10
C THR A 95 1.78 16.76 7.29
N PHE A 96 1.88 16.83 5.97
CA PHE A 96 0.89 16.25 5.05
C PHE A 96 1.54 15.80 3.75
N TYR A 97 0.79 15.00 3.00
CA TYR A 97 1.14 14.49 1.68
C TYR A 97 -0.09 14.50 0.77
N PHE A 98 0.14 14.28 -0.51
CA PHE A 98 -0.81 14.47 -1.60
C PHE A 98 -0.99 13.14 -2.32
N SER A 99 -2.19 12.57 -2.26
CA SER A 99 -2.58 11.42 -3.07
C SER A 99 -3.38 11.92 -4.27
N ARG A 100 -2.95 11.60 -5.49
CA ARG A 100 -3.66 12.07 -6.69
C ARG A 100 -5.06 11.45 -6.74
N SER A 101 -6.04 12.23 -7.18
CA SER A 101 -7.40 11.75 -7.40
C SER A 101 -7.40 10.63 -8.44
N ALA A 102 -7.97 9.47 -8.09
CA ALA A 102 -8.16 8.37 -9.03
C ALA A 102 -9.07 8.76 -10.21
N GLN A 103 -10.01 9.70 -10.00
CA GLN A 103 -10.91 10.21 -11.03
C GLN A 103 -10.20 11.05 -12.12
N ASP A 104 -8.95 11.47 -11.89
CA ASP A 104 -8.16 12.18 -12.90
C ASP A 104 -7.47 11.24 -13.91
N TYR A 105 -7.56 9.92 -13.69
CA TYR A 105 -7.00 8.92 -14.58
C TYR A 105 -8.00 8.56 -15.67
N THR A 106 -7.45 8.19 -16.82
CA THR A 106 -8.18 7.70 -18.00
C THR A 106 -7.58 6.35 -18.38
N LEU A 107 -8.35 5.49 -19.08
CA LEU A 107 -7.90 4.13 -19.38
C LEU A 107 -6.55 4.08 -20.13
N ASP A 108 -6.29 5.04 -21.03
CA ASP A 108 -5.02 5.15 -21.77
C ASP A 108 -3.80 5.47 -20.89
N ARG A 109 -4.02 5.89 -19.64
CA ARG A 109 -2.98 6.21 -18.66
C ARG A 109 -2.80 5.13 -17.60
N LEU A 110 -3.63 4.09 -17.61
CA LEU A 110 -3.55 2.98 -16.65
C LEU A 110 -2.65 1.86 -17.20
N PRO A 111 -1.83 1.21 -16.36
CA PRO A 111 -1.06 0.03 -16.77
C PRO A 111 -1.92 -1.13 -17.30
N PHE A 112 -3.15 -1.27 -16.79
CA PHE A 112 -4.10 -2.29 -17.23
C PHE A 112 -5.49 -1.69 -17.46
N ASP A 113 -6.11 -2.09 -18.56
CA ASP A 113 -7.49 -1.80 -18.94
C ASP A 113 -8.45 -2.98 -18.63
N ASP A 114 -7.92 -4.19 -18.40
CA ASP A 114 -8.70 -5.34 -17.93
C ASP A 114 -8.79 -5.36 -16.39
N PRO A 115 -10.00 -5.36 -15.80
CA PRO A 115 -10.18 -5.33 -14.35
C PRO A 115 -9.57 -6.54 -13.61
N GLU A 116 -9.56 -7.73 -14.24
CA GLU A 116 -9.03 -8.95 -13.61
C GLU A 116 -7.50 -8.93 -13.59
N LEU A 117 -6.86 -8.42 -14.65
CA LEU A 117 -5.43 -8.14 -14.69
C LEU A 117 -5.06 -7.10 -13.65
N ALA A 118 -5.76 -5.96 -13.60
CA ALA A 118 -5.51 -4.89 -12.63
C ALA A 118 -5.54 -5.44 -11.19
N THR A 119 -6.59 -6.19 -10.86
CA THR A 119 -6.76 -6.81 -9.53
C THR A 119 -5.68 -7.84 -9.22
N GLY A 120 -5.30 -8.68 -10.19
CA GLY A 120 -4.27 -9.70 -9.98
C GLY A 120 -2.88 -9.11 -9.78
N TYR A 121 -2.52 -8.06 -10.52
CA TYR A 121 -1.26 -7.34 -10.32
C TYR A 121 -1.23 -6.60 -8.99
N GLN A 122 -2.34 -5.92 -8.64
CA GLN A 122 -2.47 -5.30 -7.33
C GLN A 122 -2.34 -6.33 -6.21
N THR A 123 -2.98 -7.50 -6.32
CA THR A 123 -2.89 -8.57 -5.31
C THR A 123 -1.45 -9.01 -5.08
N ALA A 124 -0.67 -9.25 -6.14
CA ALA A 124 0.74 -9.61 -5.99
C ALA A 124 1.57 -8.47 -5.38
N PHE A 125 1.26 -7.23 -5.73
CA PHE A 125 1.94 -6.06 -5.19
C PHE A 125 1.61 -5.80 -3.72
N ASP A 126 0.35 -5.92 -3.31
CA ASP A 126 -0.07 -5.81 -1.92
C ASP A 126 0.60 -6.88 -1.04
N ILE A 127 0.81 -8.09 -1.56
CA ILE A 127 1.57 -9.14 -0.86
C ILE A 127 3.04 -8.76 -0.71
N LEU A 128 3.65 -8.20 -1.76
CA LEU A 128 5.03 -7.72 -1.74
C LEU A 128 5.23 -6.64 -0.67
N VAL A 129 4.34 -5.65 -0.62
CA VAL A 129 4.44 -4.54 0.31
C VAL A 129 3.70 -4.80 1.63
N ARG A 130 3.15 -6.00 1.84
CA ARG A 130 2.35 -6.37 3.03
C ARG A 130 1.22 -5.40 3.34
N ASN A 131 0.55 -4.92 2.31
CA ASN A 131 -0.64 -4.09 2.44
C ASN A 131 -1.83 -4.97 2.86
N TRP A 132 -2.28 -4.82 4.11
CA TRP A 132 -3.42 -5.57 4.65
C TRP A 132 -4.72 -4.76 4.62
N ASP A 133 -4.74 -3.62 3.94
CA ASP A 133 -5.86 -2.70 3.99
C ASP A 133 -7.16 -3.24 3.36
N ASP A 134 -8.24 -2.51 3.61
CA ASP A 134 -9.52 -2.74 2.96
C ASP A 134 -9.42 -2.37 1.47
N GLY A 135 -9.38 -3.40 0.64
CA GLY A 135 -9.11 -3.25 -0.79
C GLY A 135 -10.23 -2.51 -1.51
N GLU A 136 -11.49 -2.74 -1.12
CA GLU A 136 -12.65 -2.13 -1.77
C GLU A 136 -12.87 -0.69 -1.33
N ALA A 137 -12.58 -0.38 -0.06
CA ALA A 137 -12.68 0.99 0.46
C ALA A 137 -11.59 1.93 -0.11
N ASN A 138 -10.48 1.36 -0.58
CA ASN A 138 -9.30 2.11 -1.03
C ASN A 138 -9.09 2.12 -2.55
N MET A 139 -10.15 1.81 -3.31
CA MET A 139 -10.13 1.86 -4.76
C MET A 139 -11.28 2.69 -5.33
N ALA A 140 -11.05 3.27 -6.50
CA ALA A 140 -12.10 3.88 -7.32
C ALA A 140 -12.16 3.16 -8.67
N LEU A 141 -13.34 3.14 -9.28
CA LEU A 141 -13.52 2.61 -10.63
C LEU A 141 -13.40 3.73 -11.65
N VAL A 142 -12.47 3.57 -12.59
CA VAL A 142 -12.33 4.40 -13.79
C VAL A 142 -12.82 3.56 -14.96
N GLU A 143 -14.00 3.88 -15.48
CA GLU A 143 -14.64 3.11 -16.57
C GLU A 143 -14.74 1.60 -16.29
N GLY A 144 -14.97 1.22 -15.02
CA GLY A 144 -15.08 -0.17 -14.58
C GLY A 144 -13.75 -0.84 -14.23
N VAL A 145 -12.62 -0.14 -14.39
CA VAL A 145 -11.29 -0.64 -14.03
C VAL A 145 -10.86 -0.06 -12.66
N PRO A 146 -10.41 -0.89 -11.72
CA PRO A 146 -10.04 -0.42 -10.39
C PRO A 146 -8.71 0.33 -10.39
N VAL A 147 -8.66 1.41 -9.59
CA VAL A 147 -7.49 2.24 -9.32
C VAL A 147 -7.36 2.45 -7.80
N TRP A 148 -6.26 2.00 -7.20
CA TRP A 148 -6.03 2.08 -5.76
C TRP A 148 -5.38 3.41 -5.34
N PHE A 149 -5.84 3.99 -4.22
CA PHE A 149 -5.45 5.33 -3.79
C PHE A 149 -5.02 5.48 -2.33
N ASP A 150 -5.08 4.40 -1.55
CA ASP A 150 -4.64 4.38 -0.16
C ASP A 150 -3.76 3.16 0.11
N PHE A 151 -2.57 3.42 0.66
CA PHE A 151 -1.59 2.39 1.00
C PHE A 151 -1.05 2.59 2.41
N GLY A 152 -1.80 3.29 3.27
CA GLY A 152 -1.35 3.73 4.58
C GLY A 152 -0.81 2.60 5.45
N VAL A 153 -1.33 1.38 5.31
CA VAL A 153 -0.93 0.21 6.12
C VAL A 153 0.10 -0.71 5.47
N SER A 154 0.78 -0.24 4.42
CA SER A 154 1.86 -0.97 3.75
C SER A 154 3.19 -0.90 4.51
N LEU A 155 4.07 -1.84 4.19
CA LEU A 155 5.45 -1.96 4.69
C LEU A 155 5.53 -1.96 6.23
N ASP A 156 4.48 -2.45 6.89
CA ASP A 156 4.44 -2.61 8.34
C ASP A 156 5.51 -3.64 8.76
N PRO A 157 6.49 -3.25 9.60
CA PRO A 157 7.52 -4.16 10.10
C PRO A 157 6.97 -5.41 10.77
N ARG A 158 5.81 -5.28 11.45
CA ARG A 158 5.16 -6.38 12.16
C ARG A 158 4.60 -7.43 11.21
N CYS A 159 4.31 -7.03 9.97
CA CYS A 159 3.74 -7.87 8.92
C CYS A 159 4.80 -8.41 7.94
N GLN A 160 6.09 -8.12 8.14
CA GLN A 160 7.13 -8.62 7.24
C GLN A 160 7.12 -10.15 7.17
N ASN A 161 6.91 -10.81 8.31
CA ASN A 161 6.66 -12.24 8.38
C ASN A 161 5.27 -12.58 7.78
N VAL A 162 5.24 -13.46 6.77
CA VAL A 162 4.01 -13.83 6.04
C VAL A 162 2.91 -14.40 6.94
N TYR A 163 3.25 -15.14 8.00
CA TYR A 163 2.26 -15.70 8.91
C TYR A 163 1.61 -14.61 9.78
N ARG A 164 2.39 -13.63 10.25
CA ARG A 164 1.84 -12.45 10.95
C ARG A 164 0.96 -11.62 10.02
N PHE A 165 1.35 -11.49 8.75
CA PHE A 165 0.52 -10.83 7.74
C PHE A 165 -0.82 -11.57 7.52
N ILE A 166 -0.81 -12.91 7.41
CA ILE A 166 -2.03 -13.73 7.32
C ILE A 166 -2.94 -13.52 8.53
N MET A 167 -2.37 -13.46 9.75
CA MET A 167 -3.15 -13.16 10.96
C MET A 167 -3.84 -11.80 10.86
N LYS A 168 -3.15 -10.78 10.34
CA LYS A 168 -3.73 -9.45 10.13
C LYS A 168 -4.84 -9.43 9.08
N LEU A 169 -4.68 -10.17 7.99
CA LEU A 169 -5.71 -10.35 6.98
C LEU A 169 -6.95 -11.07 7.53
N GLU A 170 -6.78 -12.12 8.34
CA GLU A 170 -7.90 -12.80 9.02
C GLU A 170 -8.60 -11.88 10.03
N GLU A 171 -7.84 -11.10 10.80
CA GLU A 171 -8.39 -10.11 11.73
C GLU A 171 -9.25 -9.07 11.01
N ALA A 172 -8.73 -8.46 9.93
CA ALA A 172 -9.46 -7.50 9.11
C ALA A 172 -10.75 -8.10 8.55
N ARG A 173 -10.67 -9.32 7.99
CA ARG A 173 -11.82 -10.06 7.46
C ARG A 173 -12.89 -10.32 8.51
N ARG A 174 -12.51 -10.72 9.73
CA ARG A 174 -13.46 -10.94 10.84
C ARG A 174 -14.19 -9.67 11.26
N LEU A 175 -13.56 -8.52 11.07
CA LEU A 175 -14.14 -7.19 11.29
C LEU A 175 -14.93 -6.67 10.08
N GLY A 176 -15.11 -7.48 9.03
CA GLY A 176 -15.84 -7.10 7.82
C GLY A 176 -15.05 -6.24 6.83
N ARG A 177 -13.75 -6.02 7.08
CA ARG A 177 -12.85 -5.24 6.21
C ARG A 177 -12.11 -6.20 5.29
N VAL A 178 -12.65 -6.45 4.10
CA VAL A 178 -12.15 -7.51 3.22
C VAL A 178 -11.07 -6.96 2.30
N SER A 179 -9.82 -7.46 2.43
CA SER A 179 -8.74 -7.04 1.54
C SER A 179 -8.89 -7.66 0.14
N THR A 180 -8.35 -6.98 -0.86
CA THR A 180 -8.27 -7.49 -2.24
C THR A 180 -7.58 -8.86 -2.28
N ILE A 181 -6.56 -9.09 -1.46
CA ILE A 181 -5.85 -10.37 -1.36
C ILE A 181 -6.80 -11.51 -0.98
N VAL A 182 -7.62 -11.30 0.05
CA VAL A 182 -8.54 -12.33 0.55
C VAL A 182 -9.59 -12.65 -0.52
N SER A 183 -10.25 -11.63 -1.07
CA SER A 183 -11.24 -11.79 -2.15
C SER A 183 -10.63 -12.48 -3.37
N TYR A 184 -9.38 -12.16 -3.71
CA TYR A 184 -8.70 -12.76 -4.86
C TYR A 184 -8.47 -14.26 -4.71
N PHE A 185 -8.08 -14.73 -3.52
CA PHE A 185 -7.83 -16.15 -3.24
C PHE A 185 -9.08 -16.95 -2.88
N MET A 186 -10.14 -16.32 -2.37
CA MET A 186 -11.41 -17.00 -2.14
C MET A 186 -12.09 -17.42 -3.46
N ASP A 187 -11.90 -16.67 -4.54
CA ASP A 187 -12.39 -17.01 -5.89
C ASP A 187 -11.25 -17.42 -6.82
N TYR A 188 -10.28 -18.17 -6.31
CA TYR A 188 -9.09 -18.55 -7.07
C TYR A 188 -9.43 -19.48 -8.24
N THR A 189 -8.96 -19.13 -9.43
CA THR A 189 -9.14 -19.91 -10.67
C THR A 189 -7.82 -20.15 -11.40
N ARG A 190 -7.83 -21.01 -12.42
CA ARG A 190 -6.67 -21.21 -13.30
C ARG A 190 -6.24 -19.91 -14.01
N ARG A 191 -7.20 -19.06 -14.40
CA ARG A 191 -6.92 -17.74 -15.00
C ARG A 191 -6.20 -16.84 -14.00
N ARG A 192 -6.74 -16.69 -12.79
CA ARG A 192 -6.11 -15.91 -11.71
C ARG A 192 -4.71 -16.40 -11.34
N SER A 193 -4.47 -17.72 -11.41
CA SER A 193 -3.13 -18.30 -11.25
C SER A 193 -2.15 -17.83 -12.33
N GLN A 194 -2.57 -17.81 -13.60
CA GLN A 194 -1.74 -17.32 -14.70
C GLN A 194 -1.47 -15.82 -14.58
N ILE A 195 -2.45 -15.03 -14.14
CA ILE A 195 -2.29 -13.59 -13.90
C ILE A 195 -1.24 -13.35 -12.80
N LEU A 196 -1.35 -14.04 -11.65
CA LEU A 196 -0.35 -13.90 -10.57
C LEU A 196 1.05 -14.30 -11.02
N LYS A 197 1.20 -15.36 -11.81
CA LYS A 197 2.53 -15.75 -12.34
C LYS A 197 3.16 -14.63 -13.18
N ARG A 198 2.37 -13.95 -14.01
CA ARG A 198 2.84 -12.80 -14.80
C ARG A 198 3.15 -11.59 -13.93
N ALA A 199 2.31 -11.32 -12.92
CA ALA A 199 2.53 -10.24 -11.97
C ALA A 199 3.84 -10.44 -11.18
N VAL A 200 4.07 -11.64 -10.65
CA VAL A 200 5.32 -12.01 -9.96
C VAL A 200 6.53 -11.81 -10.87
N GLN A 201 6.47 -12.31 -12.11
CA GLN A 201 7.56 -12.12 -13.08
C GLN A 201 7.82 -10.65 -13.38
N SER A 202 6.79 -9.81 -13.42
CA SER A 202 6.93 -8.37 -13.62
C SER A 202 7.59 -7.70 -12.40
N LEU A 203 7.13 -8.02 -11.19
CA LEU A 203 7.63 -7.45 -9.94
C LEU A 203 9.07 -7.89 -9.65
N GLN A 204 9.43 -9.15 -9.90
CA GLN A 204 10.79 -9.66 -9.72
C GLN A 204 11.83 -9.04 -10.67
N ARG A 205 11.40 -8.28 -11.68
CA ARG A 205 12.30 -7.47 -12.53
C ARG A 205 12.69 -6.13 -11.90
N ILE A 206 12.06 -5.73 -10.79
CA ILE A 206 12.45 -4.52 -10.04
C ILE A 206 13.90 -4.69 -9.58
N GLN A 207 14.77 -3.81 -10.07
CA GLN A 207 16.19 -3.88 -9.81
C GLN A 207 16.57 -3.21 -8.47
N GLN A 208 17.68 -3.63 -7.89
CA GLN A 208 18.23 -3.00 -6.68
C GLN A 208 18.53 -1.49 -6.85
N THR A 209 18.84 -1.04 -8.05
CA THR A 209 19.00 0.39 -8.39
C THR A 209 17.67 1.14 -8.34
N GLU A 210 16.59 0.51 -8.80
CA GLU A 210 15.23 1.05 -8.75
C GLU A 210 14.75 1.16 -7.30
N ILE A 211 14.91 0.12 -6.49
CA ILE A 211 14.55 0.13 -5.05
C ILE A 211 15.27 1.27 -4.32
N ARG A 212 16.60 1.37 -4.49
CA ARG A 212 17.40 2.44 -3.87
C ARG A 212 16.94 3.83 -4.30
N THR A 213 16.57 3.99 -5.57
CA THR A 213 16.05 5.25 -6.10
C THR A 213 14.68 5.58 -5.50
N ALA A 214 13.77 4.61 -5.44
CA ALA A 214 12.45 4.78 -4.85
C ALA A 214 12.52 5.18 -3.37
N VAL A 215 13.35 4.48 -2.58
CA VAL A 215 13.59 4.78 -1.16
C VAL A 215 14.18 6.17 -0.97
N ARG A 216 15.12 6.59 -1.83
CA ARG A 216 15.70 7.93 -1.76
C ARG A 216 14.64 9.01 -2.06
N LEU A 217 13.82 8.80 -3.09
CA LEU A 217 12.81 9.78 -3.48
C LEU A 217 11.64 9.84 -2.49
N SER A 218 11.32 8.75 -1.80
CA SER A 218 10.20 8.69 -0.87
C SER A 218 10.46 9.37 0.48
N ASN A 219 11.72 9.68 0.81
CA ASN A 219 12.13 10.26 2.10
C ASN A 219 11.64 9.45 3.31
N VAL A 220 11.57 8.12 3.18
CA VAL A 220 11.23 7.23 4.31
C VAL A 220 12.29 7.31 5.41
N GLN A 221 11.85 7.07 6.65
CA GLN A 221 12.77 6.91 7.77
C GLN A 221 13.54 5.60 7.62
N ILE A 222 14.80 5.55 8.06
CA ILE A 222 15.62 4.33 7.97
C ILE A 222 15.69 3.74 6.54
N PRO A 223 16.22 4.48 5.54
CA PRO A 223 16.25 4.04 4.14
C PRO A 223 16.78 2.63 3.88
N ALA A 224 17.86 2.24 4.58
CA ALA A 224 18.48 0.92 4.43
C ALA A 224 17.49 -0.21 4.76
N TYR A 225 16.68 -0.04 5.80
CA TYR A 225 15.68 -1.03 6.18
C TYR A 225 14.62 -1.22 5.09
N PHE A 226 14.02 -0.14 4.59
CA PHE A 226 12.98 -0.27 3.57
C PHE A 226 13.53 -0.84 2.26
N ALA A 227 14.78 -0.54 1.92
CA ALA A 227 15.44 -1.17 0.78
C ALA A 227 15.59 -2.69 0.98
N GLU A 228 16.02 -3.13 2.17
CA GLU A 228 16.11 -4.56 2.53
C GLU A 228 14.75 -5.23 2.58
N TYR A 229 13.74 -4.56 3.14
CA TYR A 229 12.36 -5.06 3.22
C TYR A 229 11.83 -5.45 1.84
N VAL A 230 11.88 -4.51 0.90
CA VAL A 230 11.38 -4.71 -0.46
C VAL A 230 12.20 -5.77 -1.18
N SER A 231 13.53 -5.77 -1.00
CA SER A 231 14.44 -6.75 -1.60
C SER A 231 14.16 -8.19 -1.15
N HIS A 232 13.94 -8.38 0.16
CA HIS A 232 13.57 -9.68 0.70
C HIS A 232 12.17 -10.10 0.23
N GLY A 233 11.21 -9.17 0.22
CA GLY A 233 9.87 -9.42 -0.28
C GLY A 233 9.88 -9.89 -1.74
N LEU A 234 10.67 -9.27 -2.61
CA LEU A 234 10.79 -9.67 -4.01
C LEU A 234 11.39 -11.08 -4.18
N SER A 235 12.40 -11.41 -3.38
CA SER A 235 13.05 -12.73 -3.41
C SER A 235 12.07 -13.85 -3.01
N ASN A 236 11.17 -13.57 -2.06
CA ASN A 236 10.26 -14.56 -1.49
C ASN A 236 8.83 -14.48 -2.04
N LEU A 237 8.55 -13.55 -2.97
CA LEU A 237 7.17 -13.20 -3.36
C LEU A 237 6.35 -14.40 -3.84
N LEU A 238 6.95 -15.30 -4.61
CA LEU A 238 6.25 -16.49 -5.11
C LEU A 238 5.86 -17.44 -3.97
N GLU A 239 6.80 -17.68 -3.04
CA GLU A 239 6.57 -18.52 -1.86
C GLU A 239 5.49 -17.91 -0.97
N ASP A 240 5.56 -16.60 -0.71
CA ASP A 240 4.56 -15.87 0.07
C ASP A 240 3.16 -15.98 -0.55
N ILE A 241 3.04 -15.84 -1.87
CA ILE A 241 1.79 -16.03 -2.60
C ILE A 241 1.25 -17.45 -2.41
N ASP A 242 2.10 -18.48 -2.49
CA ASP A 242 1.68 -19.86 -2.32
C ASP A 242 1.22 -20.14 -0.88
N ILE A 243 1.90 -19.58 0.13
CA ILE A 243 1.51 -19.69 1.56
C ILE A 243 0.15 -18.99 1.78
N ILE A 244 -0.01 -17.75 1.30
CA ILE A 244 -1.24 -16.97 1.44
C ILE A 244 -2.41 -17.65 0.70
N ARG A 245 -2.17 -18.18 -0.51
CA ARG A 245 -3.16 -19.00 -1.21
C ARG A 245 -3.60 -20.17 -0.35
N GLY A 246 -2.67 -20.93 0.22
CA GLY A 246 -2.97 -22.03 1.13
C GLY A 246 -3.85 -21.59 2.31
N ALA A 247 -3.64 -20.40 2.84
CA ALA A 247 -4.47 -19.84 3.89
C ALA A 247 -5.89 -19.47 3.43
N PHE A 248 -6.06 -18.83 2.27
CA PHE A 248 -7.33 -18.18 1.89
C PHE A 248 -8.13 -18.83 0.76
N LEU A 249 -7.72 -20.02 0.29
CA LEU A 249 -8.62 -20.84 -0.53
C LEU A 249 -9.95 -21.04 0.19
N ARG A 250 -11.07 -20.81 -0.52
CA ARG A 250 -12.43 -20.87 0.03
C ARG A 250 -12.69 -22.13 0.86
N GLU A 251 -12.35 -23.29 0.33
CA GLU A 251 -12.50 -24.57 1.03
C GLU A 251 -11.78 -24.60 2.38
N ASN A 252 -10.58 -24.01 2.46
CA ASN A 252 -9.79 -23.95 3.69
C ASN A 252 -10.40 -22.95 4.69
N VAL A 253 -10.94 -21.83 4.21
CA VAL A 253 -11.64 -20.84 5.03
C VAL A 253 -12.91 -21.44 5.63
N GLU A 254 -13.73 -22.11 4.81
CA GLU A 254 -14.98 -22.75 5.22
C GLU A 254 -14.73 -23.89 6.22
N ARG A 255 -13.73 -24.77 5.97
CA ARG A 255 -13.34 -25.83 6.92
C ARG A 255 -12.96 -25.28 8.29
N ARG A 256 -12.18 -24.19 8.34
CA ARG A 256 -11.80 -23.55 9.62
C ARG A 256 -13.01 -22.97 10.35
N GLN A 257 -13.95 -22.35 9.63
CA GLN A 257 -15.17 -21.81 10.24
C GLN A 257 -16.04 -22.92 10.85
N THR A 258 -16.19 -24.06 10.17
CA THR A 258 -16.91 -25.23 10.71
C THR A 258 -16.22 -25.80 11.95
N TYR A 259 -14.88 -25.93 11.92
CA TYR A 259 -14.12 -26.40 13.07
C TYR A 259 -14.28 -25.49 14.30
N ILE A 260 -14.19 -24.16 14.12
CA ILE A 260 -14.39 -23.19 15.22
C ILE A 260 -15.81 -23.32 15.78
N LYS A 261 -16.84 -23.38 14.93
CA LYS A 261 -18.22 -23.58 15.38
C LYS A 261 -18.39 -24.85 16.22
N ASN A 262 -17.72 -25.94 15.87
CA ASN A 262 -17.86 -27.22 16.58
C ASN A 262 -17.16 -27.30 17.94
N ILE A 263 -16.23 -26.39 18.25
CA ILE A 263 -15.48 -26.36 19.53
C ILE A 263 -16.02 -25.28 20.48
N THR A 264 -16.80 -24.35 19.95
CA THR A 264 -17.44 -23.28 20.73
C THR A 264 -18.85 -23.69 21.21
N VAL A 265 -19.24 -24.95 21.01
CA VAL A 265 -20.50 -25.58 21.47
C VAL A 265 -20.18 -26.55 22.59
#